data_AF-Q3B006-F1
#
_entry.id   AF-Q3B006-F1
#
_cell.length_a   1.000
_cell.length_b   1.000
_cell.length_c   1.000
_cell.angle_alpha   90.00
_cell.angle_beta   90.00
_cell.angle_gamma   90.00
#
_symmetry.space_group_name_H-M   'P 1'
#
loop_
_entity.id
_entity.type
_entity.pdbx_description
1 polymer ?
#
loop_
_entity_poly.entity_id
_entity_poly.type
_entity_poly.pdbx_seq_one_letter_code
_entity_poly.pdbx_strand_id
1 'polypeptide(L)'
;MGKKNKKRKLRGTSGSDELTGLISNQRIYGLAGDDIISTVEGKFKVWGGKGRDTFVTLNGGDGYLQVMDFEVGDKIQFCGCASTRIEQKGRNALIVKSNDVKAVLRGVDADELHLDFTQGLIAFAADS
;
A
#
# COMPACT_ATOMS: atom_id res chain seq x y z
N MET A 1 -29.68 -16.40 12.85
CA MET A 1 -29.58 -16.21 11.38
C MET A 1 -28.26 -15.49 11.05
N GLY A 2 -27.20 -16.22 10.69
CA GLY A 2 -25.85 -15.65 10.55
C GLY A 2 -25.65 -14.80 9.29
N LYS A 3 -25.44 -13.49 9.44
CA LYS A 3 -25.00 -12.63 8.34
C LYS A 3 -23.47 -12.69 8.25
N LYS A 4 -22.99 -13.51 7.31
CA LYS A 4 -21.58 -13.60 6.90
C LYS A 4 -21.01 -12.19 6.71
N ASN A 5 -19.90 -11.86 7.36
CA ASN A 5 -19.13 -10.63 7.14
C ASN A 5 -18.77 -10.49 5.66
N LYS A 6 -19.59 -9.76 4.90
CA LYS A 6 -19.41 -9.54 3.46
C LYS A 6 -18.28 -8.52 3.33
N LYS A 7 -17.03 -8.98 3.20
CA LYS A 7 -15.88 -8.10 2.90
C LYS A 7 -16.22 -7.30 1.64
N ARG A 8 -16.43 -5.99 1.78
CA ARG A 8 -16.75 -5.10 0.66
C ARG A 8 -15.52 -5.02 -0.26
N LYS A 9 -15.78 -4.90 -1.57
CA LYS A 9 -14.74 -4.83 -2.60
C LYS A 9 -14.89 -3.50 -3.34
N LEU A 10 -13.78 -2.83 -3.60
CA LEU A 10 -13.65 -1.76 -4.58
C LEU A 10 -12.81 -2.31 -5.74
N ARG A 11 -13.17 -1.99 -6.98
CA ARG A 11 -12.45 -2.43 -8.18
C ARG A 11 -12.34 -1.24 -9.12
N GLY A 12 -11.14 -1.03 -9.67
CA GLY A 12 -10.90 -0.18 -10.82
C GLY A 12 -11.29 -0.87 -12.12
N THR A 13 -10.64 -0.47 -13.19
CA THR A 13 -10.94 -0.74 -14.59
C THR A 13 -9.70 -1.32 -15.28
N SER A 14 -9.60 -1.20 -16.60
CA SER A 14 -8.39 -1.59 -17.34
C SER A 14 -7.51 -0.40 -17.72
N GLY A 15 -7.86 0.80 -17.26
CA GLY A 15 -7.05 2.01 -17.41
C GLY A 15 -6.77 2.62 -16.05
N SER A 16 -5.99 3.71 -16.03
CA SER A 16 -5.63 4.40 -14.79
C SER A 16 -6.85 4.88 -13.99
N ASP A 17 -6.91 4.47 -12.73
CA ASP A 17 -7.96 4.83 -11.79
C ASP A 17 -7.41 5.51 -10.54
N GLU A 18 -8.23 6.39 -9.96
CA GLU A 18 -8.03 6.90 -8.60
C GLU A 18 -9.01 6.20 -7.65
N LEU A 19 -8.49 5.30 -6.83
CA LEU A 19 -9.28 4.46 -5.94
C LEU A 19 -9.09 4.88 -4.49
N THR A 20 -10.17 5.30 -3.83
CA THR A 20 -10.17 5.61 -2.39
C THR A 20 -10.99 4.57 -1.62
N GLY A 21 -10.33 3.80 -0.76
CA GLY A 21 -10.99 2.91 0.20
C GLY A 21 -11.64 3.72 1.32
N LEU A 22 -12.97 3.68 1.42
CA LEU A 22 -13.75 4.46 2.39
C LEU A 22 -14.25 3.63 3.58
N ILE A 23 -14.04 2.31 3.56
CA ILE A 23 -14.64 1.38 4.52
C ILE A 23 -13.56 0.48 5.11
N SER A 24 -13.40 0.49 6.42
CA SER A 24 -12.43 -0.37 7.10
C SER A 24 -12.59 -1.85 6.71
N ASN A 25 -11.49 -2.57 6.53
CA ASN A 25 -11.45 -3.98 6.10
C ASN A 25 -11.97 -4.25 4.68
N GLN A 26 -11.99 -3.24 3.82
CA GLN A 26 -12.30 -3.37 2.40
C GLN A 26 -11.11 -3.98 1.62
N ARG A 27 -11.45 -4.68 0.53
CA ARG A 27 -10.49 -5.14 -0.48
C ARG A 27 -10.54 -4.20 -1.68
N ILE A 28 -9.40 -3.73 -2.16
CA ILE A 28 -9.32 -2.81 -3.31
C ILE A 28 -8.49 -3.49 -4.40
N TYR A 29 -8.94 -3.42 -5.64
CA TYR A 29 -8.24 -3.99 -6.79
C TYR A 29 -8.14 -2.90 -7.86
N GLY A 30 -6.93 -2.45 -8.19
CA GLY A 30 -6.68 -1.51 -9.30
C GLY A 30 -7.00 -2.16 -10.65
N LEU A 31 -6.42 -3.34 -10.86
CA LEU A 31 -6.52 -4.24 -12.03
C LEU A 31 -5.47 -3.95 -13.10
N ALA A 32 -5.72 -3.09 -14.07
CA ALA A 32 -4.72 -2.76 -15.08
C ALA A 32 -4.74 -1.26 -15.33
N GLY A 33 -3.58 -0.69 -15.65
CA GLY A 33 -3.39 0.76 -15.72
C GLY A 33 -2.49 1.22 -14.59
N ASP A 34 -2.03 2.46 -14.67
CA ASP A 34 -1.25 3.07 -13.58
C ASP A 34 -2.22 3.67 -12.58
N ASP A 35 -2.46 2.98 -11.46
CA ASP A 35 -3.50 3.33 -10.50
C ASP A 35 -2.97 4.12 -9.30
N ILE A 36 -3.78 5.00 -8.74
CA ILE A 36 -3.52 5.67 -7.46
C ILE A 36 -4.49 5.12 -6.42
N ILE A 37 -3.97 4.39 -5.44
CA ILE A 37 -4.77 3.71 -4.42
C ILE A 37 -4.50 4.35 -3.05
N SER A 38 -5.53 4.97 -2.48
CA SER A 38 -5.51 5.56 -1.13
C SER A 38 -6.60 4.96 -0.25
N THR A 39 -6.48 5.14 1.06
CA THR A 39 -7.47 4.62 2.03
C THR A 39 -7.70 5.60 3.15
N VAL A 40 -8.89 5.54 3.76
CA VAL A 40 -9.16 6.14 5.07
C VAL A 40 -8.64 5.24 6.20
N GLU A 41 -8.87 5.64 7.45
CA GLU A 41 -8.46 4.88 8.62
C GLU A 41 -8.97 3.43 8.59
N GLY A 42 -8.13 2.50 9.06
CA GLY A 42 -8.43 1.07 9.13
C GLY A 42 -7.44 0.20 8.36
N LYS A 43 -7.80 -1.08 8.22
CA LYS A 43 -6.96 -2.09 7.57
C LYS A 43 -7.51 -2.42 6.21
N PHE A 44 -6.70 -2.35 5.17
CA PHE A 44 -7.13 -2.59 3.80
C PHE A 44 -6.23 -3.61 3.14
N LYS A 45 -6.81 -4.46 2.29
CA LYS A 45 -6.02 -5.31 1.39
C LYS A 45 -6.15 -4.73 0.00
N VAL A 46 -5.02 -4.38 -0.58
CA VAL A 46 -4.97 -3.73 -1.87
C VAL A 46 -4.13 -4.55 -2.83
N TRP A 47 -4.62 -4.58 -4.06
CA TRP A 47 -3.94 -5.14 -5.21
C TRP A 47 -3.83 -4.01 -6.22
N GLY A 48 -2.62 -3.66 -6.63
CA GLY A 48 -2.41 -2.70 -7.72
C GLY A 48 -2.85 -3.36 -9.02
N GLY A 49 -2.15 -4.43 -9.35
CA GLY A 49 -2.40 -5.22 -10.55
C GLY A 49 -1.31 -4.94 -11.57
N LYS A 50 -1.66 -4.80 -12.84
CA LYS A 50 -0.70 -4.51 -13.90
C LYS A 50 -0.57 -3.00 -14.09
N GLY A 51 0.63 -2.49 -14.01
CA GLY A 51 0.90 -1.08 -14.27
C GLY A 51 1.99 -0.60 -13.34
N ARG A 52 2.14 0.72 -13.22
CA ARG A 52 2.98 1.35 -12.21
C ARG A 52 2.07 2.00 -11.18
N ASP A 53 1.75 1.24 -10.14
CA ASP A 53 0.73 1.65 -9.18
C ASP A 53 1.34 2.47 -8.04
N THR A 54 0.58 3.46 -7.57
CA THR A 54 0.96 4.30 -6.44
C THR A 54 0.03 4.06 -5.26
N PHE A 55 0.57 3.50 -4.19
CA PHE A 55 -0.15 3.24 -2.95
C PHE A 55 0.12 4.34 -1.92
N VAL A 56 -0.90 5.10 -1.56
CA VAL A 56 -0.77 6.26 -0.67
C VAL A 56 -1.08 5.86 0.77
N THR A 57 -0.08 6.00 1.64
CA THR A 57 -0.25 5.75 3.08
C THR A 57 -0.87 6.93 3.81
N LEU A 58 -1.62 6.64 4.88
CA LEU A 58 -2.14 7.68 5.75
C LEU A 58 -1.07 8.21 6.71
N ASN A 59 -0.96 9.53 6.75
CA ASN A 59 -0.13 10.24 7.72
C ASN A 59 -0.88 10.47 9.04
N GLY A 60 -1.16 9.39 9.77
CA GLY A 60 -1.97 9.40 10.99
C GLY A 60 -3.08 8.36 10.94
N GLY A 61 -3.96 8.36 11.94
CA GLY A 61 -5.03 7.37 12.10
C GLY A 61 -4.54 5.95 12.40
N ASP A 62 -5.43 5.10 12.88
CA ASP A 62 -5.15 3.70 13.17
C ASP A 62 -5.28 2.81 11.93
N GLY A 63 -4.36 1.86 11.79
CA GLY A 63 -4.40 0.84 10.74
C GLY A 63 -3.35 1.05 9.66
N TYR A 64 -3.44 0.21 8.63
CA TYR A 64 -2.40 0.08 7.62
C TYR A 64 -2.92 -0.50 6.31
N LEU A 65 -2.17 -0.21 5.26
CA LEU A 65 -2.34 -0.80 3.94
C LEU A 65 -1.64 -2.16 3.87
N GLN A 66 -2.30 -3.20 3.40
CA GLN A 66 -1.65 -4.47 3.02
C GLN A 66 -1.59 -4.53 1.50
N VAL A 67 -0.43 -4.22 0.94
CA VAL A 67 -0.19 -4.38 -0.50
C VAL A 67 0.17 -5.84 -0.74
N MET A 68 -0.62 -6.47 -1.61
CA MET A 68 -0.64 -7.93 -1.73
C MET A 68 0.21 -8.46 -2.88
N ASP A 69 0.57 -7.58 -3.83
CA ASP A 69 1.20 -7.84 -5.12
C ASP A 69 2.11 -6.66 -5.53
N PHE A 70 2.91 -6.13 -4.59
CA PHE A 70 3.83 -5.03 -4.90
C PHE A 70 4.90 -5.51 -5.89
N GLU A 71 4.98 -4.86 -7.05
CA GLU A 71 5.84 -5.24 -8.19
C GLU A 71 6.84 -4.12 -8.53
N VAL A 72 7.83 -4.44 -9.37
CA VAL A 72 8.79 -3.45 -9.89
C VAL A 72 8.03 -2.40 -10.70
N GLY A 73 8.29 -1.12 -10.43
CA GLY A 73 7.55 0.01 -11.00
C GLY A 73 6.49 0.58 -10.06
N ASP A 74 6.04 -0.18 -9.07
CA ASP A 74 5.10 0.29 -8.05
C ASP A 74 5.79 1.19 -7.01
N LYS A 75 4.99 2.03 -6.37
CA LYS A 75 5.46 3.02 -5.41
C LYS A 75 4.56 3.08 -4.19
N ILE A 76 5.16 3.21 -3.01
CA ILE A 76 4.48 3.65 -1.80
C ILE A 76 4.74 5.14 -1.62
N GLN A 77 3.70 5.95 -1.70
CA GLN A 77 3.76 7.34 -1.28
C GLN A 77 3.52 7.41 0.23
N PHE A 78 4.47 8.00 0.95
CA PHE A 78 4.38 8.28 2.37
C PHE A 78 4.54 9.76 2.67
N CYS A 79 4.47 10.12 3.96
CA CYS A 79 4.46 11.50 4.39
C CYS A 79 5.79 12.25 4.24
N GLY A 80 6.86 11.60 3.76
CA GLY A 80 8.23 12.16 3.76
C GLY A 80 8.81 12.36 5.16
N CYS A 81 8.14 11.89 6.21
CA CYS A 81 8.56 12.14 7.59
C CYS A 81 9.82 11.34 7.94
N ALA A 82 10.81 11.99 8.56
CA ALA A 82 12.08 11.37 8.97
C ALA A 82 11.94 10.19 9.94
N SER A 83 10.79 10.03 10.61
CA SER A 83 10.51 8.88 11.48
C SER A 83 10.01 7.63 10.75
N THR A 84 9.99 7.66 9.41
CA THR A 84 9.62 6.52 8.57
C THR A 84 10.82 5.61 8.38
N ARG A 85 10.62 4.31 8.52
CA ARG A 85 11.63 3.28 8.26
C ARG A 85 10.98 2.03 7.69
N ILE A 86 11.80 1.19 7.06
CA ILE A 86 11.40 -0.12 6.55
C ILE A 86 11.88 -1.17 7.56
N GLU A 87 11.01 -2.08 7.95
CA GLU A 87 11.33 -3.19 8.86
C GLU A 87 10.97 -4.54 8.21
N GLN A 88 11.86 -5.52 8.28
CA GLN A 88 11.55 -6.87 7.81
C GLN A 88 10.77 -7.66 8.89
N LYS A 89 9.67 -8.30 8.48
CA LYS A 89 8.91 -9.24 9.34
C LYS A 89 8.55 -10.51 8.59
N GLY A 90 9.36 -11.55 8.78
CA GLY A 90 9.21 -12.82 8.07
C GLY A 90 9.53 -12.61 6.59
N ARG A 91 8.52 -12.76 5.71
CA ARG A 91 8.62 -12.52 4.27
C ARG A 91 7.93 -11.23 3.83
N ASN A 92 7.80 -10.25 4.71
CA ASN A 92 7.11 -9.00 4.39
C ASN A 92 7.94 -7.82 4.86
N ALA A 93 7.99 -6.77 4.05
CA ALA A 93 8.50 -5.47 4.44
C ALA A 93 7.38 -4.63 5.05
N LEU A 94 7.65 -4.01 6.20
CA LEU A 94 6.73 -3.12 6.91
C LEU A 94 7.24 -1.69 6.77
N ILE A 95 6.37 -0.79 6.33
CA ILE A 95 6.63 0.65 6.35
C ILE A 95 6.11 1.16 7.69
N VAL A 96 7.03 1.57 8.55
CA VAL A 96 6.74 1.95 9.95
C VAL A 96 7.07 3.42 10.14
N LYS A 97 6.13 4.17 10.70
CA LYS A 97 6.36 5.54 11.17
C LYS A 97 6.41 5.53 12.69
N SER A 98 7.58 5.82 13.26
CA SER A 98 7.84 5.72 14.70
C SER A 98 7.58 4.31 15.26
N ASN A 99 6.36 4.03 15.75
CA ASN A 99 5.94 2.72 16.27
C ASN A 99 4.67 2.19 15.58
N ASP A 100 4.19 2.91 14.55
CA ASP A 100 2.94 2.60 13.89
C ASP A 100 3.21 2.11 12.46
N VAL A 101 2.63 0.95 12.13
CA VAL A 101 2.76 0.36 10.79
C VAL A 101 1.80 1.09 9.87
N LYS A 102 2.31 1.63 8.77
CA LYS A 102 1.51 2.35 7.76
C LYS A 102 1.25 1.52 6.52
N ALA A 103 2.19 0.67 6.13
CA ALA A 103 1.98 -0.33 5.09
C ALA A 103 2.71 -1.63 5.38
N VAL A 104 2.19 -2.72 4.81
CA VAL A 104 2.80 -4.05 4.79
C VAL A 104 2.84 -4.50 3.34
N LEU A 105 4.05 -4.72 2.82
CA LEU A 105 4.30 -5.24 1.49
C LEU A 105 4.49 -6.74 1.58
N ARG A 106 3.51 -7.49 1.09
CA ARG A 106 3.47 -8.93 1.27
C ARG A 106 4.41 -9.63 0.31
N GLY A 107 5.30 -10.49 0.83
CA GLY A 107 6.22 -11.26 -0.01
C GLY A 107 7.46 -10.49 -0.47
N VAL A 108 7.63 -9.24 -0.01
CA VAL A 108 8.73 -8.35 -0.38
C VAL A 108 9.81 -8.39 0.69
N ASP A 109 11.07 -8.39 0.26
CA ASP A 109 12.23 -8.22 1.15
C ASP A 109 12.51 -6.72 1.36
N ALA A 110 12.69 -6.30 2.60
CA ALA A 110 12.96 -4.92 2.96
C ALA A 110 14.28 -4.41 2.36
N ASP A 111 15.26 -5.29 2.18
CA ASP A 111 16.58 -4.93 1.64
C ASP A 111 16.54 -4.63 0.13
N GLU A 112 15.47 -5.05 -0.56
CA GLU A 112 15.25 -4.75 -1.98
C GLU A 112 14.58 -3.37 -2.19
N LEU A 113 14.19 -2.69 -1.11
CA LEU A 113 13.47 -1.43 -1.17
C LEU A 113 14.39 -0.25 -0.91
N HIS A 114 14.16 0.83 -1.65
CA HIS A 114 14.80 2.11 -1.44
C HIS A 114 13.79 3.12 -0.86
N LEU A 115 14.18 3.81 0.21
CA LEU A 115 13.41 4.85 0.87
C LEU A 115 13.96 6.22 0.49
N ASP A 116 13.22 6.96 -0.32
CA ASP A 116 13.57 8.33 -0.73
C ASP A 116 12.77 9.36 0.09
N PHE A 117 13.45 10.01 1.05
CA PHE A 117 12.85 11.07 1.85
C PHE A 117 12.63 12.37 1.09
N THR A 118 13.39 12.63 0.01
CA THR A 118 13.25 13.86 -0.79
C THR A 118 11.98 13.83 -1.62
N GLN A 119 11.61 12.65 -2.12
CA GLN A 119 10.37 12.44 -2.88
C GLN A 119 9.20 11.95 -2.02
N GLY A 120 9.46 11.47 -0.80
CA GLY A 120 8.45 10.83 0.03
C GLY A 120 7.97 9.51 -0.56
N LEU A 121 8.86 8.78 -1.23
CA LEU A 121 8.56 7.55 -1.96
C LEU A 121 9.35 6.35 -1.43
N ILE A 122 8.74 5.18 -1.54
CA ILE A 122 9.40 3.88 -1.38
C ILE A 122 9.10 3.06 -2.62
N ALA A 123 10.12 2.51 -3.23
CA ALA A 123 10.02 1.64 -4.40
C ALA A 123 11.10 0.56 -4.33
N PHE A 124 11.10 -0.40 -5.26
CA PHE A 124 12.25 -1.29 -5.39
C PHE A 124 13.50 -0.48 -5.77
N ALA A 125 14.66 -0.89 -5.27
CA ALA A 125 15.94 -0.26 -5.63
C ALA A 125 16.26 -0.37 -7.13
N ALA A 126 15.63 -1.32 -7.83
CA ALA A 126 15.71 -1.43 -9.29
C ALA A 126 14.99 -0.29 -10.04
N ASP A 127 14.13 0.48 -9.36
CA ASP A 127 13.36 1.60 -9.92
C ASP A 127 14.06 2.96 -9.77
N SER A 128 15.20 3.02 -9.08
CA SER A 128 15.97 4.25 -8.82
C SER A 128 17.11 4.54 -9.81
#